data_AF-A0AA95KVU7-F1
#
_entry.id   AF-A0AA95KVU7-F1
#
_cell.length_a   1.000
_cell.length_b   1.000
_cell.length_c   1.000
_cell.angle_alpha   90.00
_cell.angle_beta   90.00
_cell.angle_gamma   90.00
#
_symmetry.space_group_name_H-M   'P 1'
#
loop_
_entity.id
_entity.type
_entity.pdbx_description
1 polymer ?
#
loop_
_entity_poly.entity_id
_entity_poly.type
_entity_poly.pdbx_seq_one_letter_code
_entity_poly.pdbx_strand_id
1 'polypeptide(L)' 'MRNQRRRSPGEKRVNIAELSRITGLHRNGITKLYNEDTDGVKFDTLNKICKALSCEVGDLIEYISDDI' A
#
# COMPACT_ATOMS: atom_id res chain seq x y z
N MET A 1 -3.97 -29.42 -10.19
CA MET A 1 -5.34 -29.27 -10.73
C MET A 1 -6.30 -29.39 -9.56
N ARG A 2 -6.74 -28.31 -8.93
CA ARG A 2 -8.03 -27.60 -9.11
C ARG A 2 -8.17 -26.89 -7.75
N ASN A 3 -8.37 -25.59 -7.60
CA ASN A 3 -9.30 -24.71 -8.29
C ASN A 3 -8.86 -23.25 -8.11
N GLN A 4 -9.01 -22.49 -9.18
CA GLN A 4 -9.21 -21.04 -9.17
C GLN A 4 -10.38 -20.71 -8.23
N ARG A 5 -10.23 -19.88 -7.18
CA ARG A 5 -11.26 -19.07 -6.46
C ARG A 5 -10.50 -18.21 -5.42
N ARG A 6 -10.44 -16.88 -5.39
CA ARG A 6 -11.14 -15.75 -6.03
C ARG A 6 -10.11 -14.61 -6.08
N ARG A 7 -9.91 -13.95 -7.23
CA ARG A 7 -9.24 -12.65 -7.25
C ARG A 7 -10.24 -11.61 -6.75
N SER A 8 -10.04 -11.09 -5.55
CA SER A 8 -10.58 -9.79 -5.14
C SER A 8 -9.72 -8.69 -5.77
N PRO A 9 -10.28 -7.58 -6.29
CA PRO A 9 -9.49 -6.46 -6.83
C PRO A 9 -8.59 -5.76 -5.81
N GLY A 10 -8.69 -6.08 -4.51
CA GLY A 10 -7.92 -5.44 -3.43
C GLY A 10 -6.66 -6.19 -2.97
N GLU A 11 -6.50 -7.47 -3.27
CA GLU A 11 -5.32 -8.24 -2.81
C GLU A 11 -4.20 -8.22 -3.84
N LYS A 12 -3.70 -7.02 -4.20
CA LYS A 12 -2.34 -6.95 -4.75
C LYS A 12 -1.42 -7.42 -3.62
N ARG A 13 -0.81 -8.61 -3.74
CA ARG A 13 0.33 -8.97 -2.89
C ARG A 13 1.43 -7.94 -3.16
N VAL A 14 1.46 -6.88 -2.37
CA VAL A 14 2.49 -5.85 -2.46
C VAL A 14 3.80 -6.49 -2.08
N ASN A 15 4.64 -6.78 -3.06
CA ASN A 15 5.98 -7.23 -2.80
C ASN A 15 6.80 -6.02 -2.32
N ILE A 16 6.97 -5.89 -1.00
CA ILE A 16 7.68 -4.78 -0.35
C ILE A 16 9.09 -4.59 -0.94
N ALA A 17 9.77 -5.67 -1.33
CA ALA A 17 11.09 -5.59 -1.95
C ALA A 17 11.03 -4.91 -3.32
N GLU A 18 10.01 -5.24 -4.11
CA GLU A 18 9.81 -4.65 -5.43
C GLU A 18 9.34 -3.20 -5.33
N LEU A 19 8.41 -2.92 -4.40
CA LEU A 19 7.96 -1.56 -4.16
C LEU A 19 9.12 -0.66 -3.70
N SER A 20 10.02 -1.17 -2.86
CA SER A 20 11.24 -0.46 -2.45
C SER A 20 12.14 -0.13 -3.65
N ARG A 21 12.32 -1.07 -4.59
CA ARG A 21 13.11 -0.85 -5.80
C ARG A 21 12.49 0.18 -6.74
N ILE A 22 11.17 0.12 -6.96
CA ILE A 22 10.45 1.01 -7.88
C ILE A 22 10.31 2.42 -7.30
N THR A 23 9.99 2.54 -6.01
CA THR A 23 9.73 3.84 -5.36
C THR A 23 10.99 4.51 -4.83
N GLY A 24 12.10 3.77 -4.67
CA GLY A 24 13.30 4.23 -3.98
C GLY A 24 13.10 4.44 -2.48
N LEU A 25 11.97 4.00 -1.92
CA LEU A 25 11.69 4.10 -0.49
C LEU A 25 12.38 2.99 0.28
N HIS A 26 12.79 3.30 1.51
CA HIS A 26 13.39 2.31 2.39
C HIS A 26 12.39 1.20 2.73
N ARG A 27 12.84 -0.06 2.67
CA ARG A 27 12.00 -1.23 2.93
C ARG A 27 11.26 -1.13 4.27
N ASN A 28 11.94 -0.68 5.32
CA ASN A 28 11.34 -0.48 6.65
C ASN A 28 10.22 0.57 6.65
N GLY A 29 10.36 1.65 5.86
CA GLY A 29 9.32 2.68 5.76
C GLY A 29 8.06 2.13 5.09
N ILE A 30 8.23 1.34 4.03
CA ILE A 30 7.11 0.65 3.36
C ILE A 30 6.46 -0.36 4.30
N THR A 31 7.25 -1.16 5.05
CA THR A 31 6.69 -2.12 6.01
C THR A 31 5.85 -1.44 7.07
N LYS A 32 6.32 -0.32 7.64
CA LYS A 32 5.55 0.45 8.63
C LYS A 32 4.24 0.99 8.05
N LEU A 33 4.27 1.52 6.83
CA LEU A 33 3.07 1.96 6.12
C LEU A 33 2.09 0.81 5.88
N TYR A 34 2.60 -0.35 5.47
CA TYR A 34 1.79 -1.53 5.20
C TYR A 34 1.16 -2.14 6.47
N ASN A 35 1.87 -2.06 7.60
CA ASN A 35 1.38 -2.54 8.89
C ASN A 35 0.59 -1.48 9.67
N GLU A 36 0.34 -0.30 9.11
CA GLU A 36 -0.31 0.82 9.81
C GLU A 36 0.46 1.31 11.06
N ASP A 37 1.73 0.91 11.21
CA ASP A 37 2.66 1.24 12.30
C ASP A 37 3.33 2.62 12.09
N THR A 38 2.64 3.60 11.53
CA THR A 38 3.18 4.93 11.27
C THR A 38 2.20 6.02 11.68
N ASP A 39 2.68 7.01 12.45
CA ASP A 39 1.88 8.16 12.90
C ASP A 39 1.56 9.14 11.75
N GLY A 40 2.22 8.98 10.61
CA GLY A 40 2.00 9.82 9.45
C GLY A 40 2.86 9.42 8.25
N VAL A 41 2.49 9.95 7.08
CA VAL A 41 3.16 9.71 5.80
C VAL A 41 3.37 11.03 5.06
N LYS A 42 4.54 11.20 4.42
CA LYS A 42 4.81 12.37 3.58
C LYS A 42 4.05 12.24 2.25
N PHE A 43 3.56 13.37 1.72
CA PHE A 43 2.92 13.40 0.39
C PHE A 43 3.79 12.85 -0.73
N ASP A 44 5.11 13.09 -0.70
CA ASP A 44 6.05 12.52 -1.68
C ASP A 44 6.09 10.98 -1.64
N THR A 45 6.04 10.41 -0.44
CA THR A 45 5.99 8.95 -0.21
C THR A 45 4.69 8.36 -0.78
N LEU A 46 3.55 8.99 -0.46
CA LEU A 46 2.24 8.65 -1.00
C LEU A 46 2.24 8.66 -2.53
N ASN A 47 2.72 9.75 -3.13
CA ASN A 47 2.77 9.93 -4.59
C ASN A 47 3.63 8.84 -5.26
N LYS A 48 4.80 8.52 -4.68
CA LYS A 48 5.66 7.44 -5.17
C LYS A 48 4.96 6.08 -5.13
N ILE A 49 4.26 5.78 -4.04
CA ILE A 49 3.51 4.53 -3.88
C ILE A 49 2.34 4.47 -4.86
N CYS A 50 1.52 5.53 -4.95
CA CYS A 50 0.42 5.64 -5.91
C CYS A 50 0.89 5.42 -7.35
N LYS A 51 2.00 6.06 -7.75
CA LYS A 51 2.60 5.87 -9.09
C LYS A 51 3.08 4.44 -9.30
N ALA A 52 3.78 3.86 -8.33
CA ALA A 52 4.32 2.51 -8.45
C ALA A 52 3.21 1.44 -8.50
N LEU A 53 2.12 1.64 -7.77
CA LEU A 53 0.98 0.72 -7.76
C LEU A 53 -0.08 1.05 -8.82
N SER A 54 0.05 2.19 -9.50
CA SER A 54 -0.95 2.77 -10.39
C SER A 54 -2.34 2.78 -9.73
N CYS A 55 -2.42 3.41 -8.55
CA CYS A 55 -3.62 3.54 -7.74
C CYS A 55 -3.82 4.99 -7.29
N GLU A 56 -5.02 5.29 -6.81
CA GLU A 56 -5.34 6.58 -6.23
C GLU A 56 -5.01 6.63 -4.74
N VAL A 57 -5.01 7.83 -4.16
CA VAL A 57 -4.75 8.00 -2.71
C VAL A 57 -5.86 7.37 -1.87
N GLY A 58 -7.10 7.42 -2.34
CA GLY A 58 -8.25 6.77 -1.69
C GLY A 58 -8.16 5.24 -1.66
N ASP A 59 -7.34 4.64 -2.53
CA ASP A 59 -7.08 3.19 -2.50
C ASP A 59 -6.08 2.79 -1.40
N LEU A 60 -5.34 3.77 -0.85
CA LEU A 60 -4.30 3.56 0.18
C LEU A 60 -4.72 4.04 1.57
N ILE A 61 -5.59 5.06 1.62
CA ILE A 61 -6.00 5.71 2.86
C ILE A 61 -7.52 5.82 2.86
N GLU A 62 -8.12 5.30 3.92
CA GLU A 62 -9.54 5.40 4.20
C GLU A 62 -9.74 6.29 5.42
N TYR A 63 -10.77 7.14 5.39
CA TYR A 63 -11.22 7.86 6.56
C TYR A 63 -12.14 6.95 7.38
N ILE A 64 -11.75 6.66 8.61
CA ILE A 64 -12.57 5.91 9.58
C ILE A 64 -13.12 6.93 10.56
N SER A 65 -14.45 7.08 10.60
CA SER A 65 -15.13 7.88 11.61
C SER A 65 -15.13 7.14 12.96
N ASP A 66 -14.82 7.84 14.04
CA ASP A 66 -14.90 7.34 15.42
C ASP A 66 -16.35 7.29 15.97
N ASP A 67 -17.36 7.53 15.12
CA ASP A 67 -18.76 7.45 15.50
C ASP A 67 -19.16 5.98 15.77
N ILE A 68 -19.14 5.61 17.06
CA ILE A 68 -19.75 4.39 17.63
C ILE A 68 -21.24 4.62 17.89
#